data_AF-A0A1M7J0P4-F1
#
_entry.id   AF-A0A1M7J0P4-F1
#
_cell.length_a   1.000
_cell.length_b   1.000
_cell.length_c   1.000
_cell.angle_alpha   90.00
_cell.angle_beta   90.00
_cell.angle_gamma   90.00
#
_symmetry.space_group_name_H-M   'P 1'
#
loop_
_entity.id
_entity.type
_entity.pdbx_description
1 polymer ?
#
loop_
_entity_poly.entity_id
_entity_poly.type
_entity_poly.pdbx_seq_one_letter_code
_entity_poly.pdbx_strand_id
1 'polypeptide(L)'
;MSYFIAPLAAEQLGRWEWRLIRDLELADPEHGLIVVPAGYLTNFASIRGLRVWLVLIYALLVGYGNASCAVHDWLYDQGLLTRRQCDDVLYRALRAEGVARWRAWLFWAGVRLGGKSHYNTTPASPGFSSSG
;
A
#
# COMPACT_ATOMS: atom_id res chain seq x y z
N MET A 1 -14.10 13.02 1.59
CA MET A 1 -12.71 12.78 1.16
C MET A 1 -12.02 11.92 2.20
N SER A 2 -11.08 11.08 1.78
CA SER A 2 -10.19 10.36 2.70
C SER A 2 -9.25 11.33 3.41
N TYR A 3 -8.94 11.05 4.68
CA TYR A 3 -7.95 11.81 5.46
C TYR A 3 -7.26 10.92 6.49
N PHE A 4 -6.03 11.26 6.83
CA PHE A 4 -5.28 10.61 7.90
C PHE A 4 -5.64 11.25 9.24
N ILE A 5 -5.98 10.43 10.22
CA ILE A 5 -6.34 10.90 11.57
C ILE A 5 -5.09 11.33 12.33
N ALA A 6 -3.98 10.62 12.11
CA ALA A 6 -2.67 10.92 12.68
C ALA A 6 -1.59 10.97 11.59
N PRO A 7 -0.52 11.78 11.77
CA PRO A 7 0.62 11.73 10.85
C PRO A 7 1.26 10.34 10.84
N LEU A 8 2.11 10.04 9.85
CA LEU A 8 2.91 8.81 9.90
C LEU A 8 3.95 8.93 11.03
N ALA A 9 4.11 7.89 11.86
CA ALA A 9 5.32 7.73 12.69
C ALA A 9 5.86 6.32 12.49
N ALA A 10 7.07 6.25 11.93
CA ALA A 10 7.73 5.01 11.58
C ALA A 10 9.20 5.08 11.96
N GLU A 11 9.73 3.98 12.46
CA GLU A 11 11.14 3.77 12.79
C GLU A 11 11.81 3.05 11.61
N GLN A 12 12.98 3.53 11.21
CA GLN A 12 13.77 2.88 10.18
C GLN A 12 14.63 1.77 10.81
N LEU A 13 14.29 0.51 10.54
CA LEU A 13 15.06 -0.65 11.02
C LEU A 13 16.20 -1.03 10.09
N GLY A 14 16.08 -0.70 8.80
CA GLY A 14 17.11 -0.97 7.81
C GLY A 14 17.04 0.01 6.66
N ARG A 15 17.89 -0.19 5.64
CA ARG A 15 17.87 0.64 4.41
C ARG A 15 16.46 0.74 3.79
N TRP A 16 15.66 -0.29 4.02
CA TRP A 16 14.45 -0.61 3.29
C TRP A 16 13.32 -1.12 4.18
N GLU A 17 13.53 -1.19 5.49
CA GLU A 17 12.56 -1.77 6.41
C GLU A 17 12.16 -0.70 7.38
N TRP A 18 10.85 -0.48 7.46
CA TRP A 18 10.25 0.53 8.30
C TRP A 18 9.22 -0.14 9.18
N ARG A 19 9.26 0.17 10.47
CA ARG A 19 8.28 -0.29 11.45
C ARG A 19 7.39 0.87 11.85
N LEU A 20 6.08 0.69 11.81
CA LEU A 20 5.18 1.69 12.37
C LEU A 20 5.34 1.75 13.89
N ILE A 21 5.55 2.95 14.43
CA ILE A 21 5.67 3.18 15.88
C ILE A 21 4.28 3.36 16.49
N ARG A 22 3.33 3.88 15.71
CA ARG A 22 1.94 4.10 16.11
C ARG A 22 0.99 3.54 15.08
N ASP A 23 -0.24 3.36 15.51
CA ASP A 23 -1.35 3.00 14.62
C ASP A 23 -1.52 4.08 13.57
N LEU A 24 -1.55 3.66 12.31
CA LEU A 24 -1.81 4.53 11.18
C LEU A 24 -3.27 4.36 10.78
N GLU A 25 -4.04 5.41 11.01
CA GLU A 25 -5.47 5.42 10.79
C GLU A 25 -5.82 6.26 9.55
N LEU A 26 -6.36 5.58 8.53
CA LEU A 26 -6.91 6.19 7.33
C LEU A 26 -8.44 6.11 7.38
N ALA A 27 -9.10 7.26 7.46
CA ALA A 27 -10.54 7.34 7.28
C ALA A 27 -10.84 7.35 5.78
N ASP A 28 -11.41 6.27 5.26
CA ASP A 28 -11.80 6.12 3.87
C ASP A 28 -13.33 6.14 3.70
N PRO A 29 -13.89 6.92 2.75
CA PRO A 29 -15.33 7.02 2.59
C PRO A 29 -16.02 5.76 2.05
N GLU A 30 -15.28 4.83 1.43
CA GLU A 30 -15.86 3.60 0.85
C GLU A 30 -15.62 2.37 1.72
N HIS A 31 -14.49 2.31 2.42
CA HIS A 31 -14.10 1.16 3.24
C HIS A 31 -14.09 1.45 4.74
N GLY A 32 -14.47 2.66 5.15
CA GLY A 32 -14.51 3.06 6.55
C GLY A 32 -13.12 3.32 7.12
N LEU A 33 -12.97 3.08 8.42
CA LEU A 33 -11.70 3.30 9.12
C LEU A 33 -10.75 2.13 8.86
N ILE A 34 -9.66 2.40 8.16
CA ILE A 34 -8.56 1.46 7.94
C ILE A 34 -7.49 1.75 8.97
N VAL A 35 -7.26 0.80 9.88
CA VAL A 35 -6.25 0.91 10.95
C VAL A 35 -5.11 -0.05 10.64
N VAL A 36 -3.93 0.50 10.37
CA VAL A 36 -2.70 -0.29 10.30
C VAL A 36 -2.06 -0.28 11.68
N PRO A 37 -1.92 -1.44 12.34
CA PRO A 37 -1.43 -1.49 13.71
C PRO A 37 0.04 -1.09 13.83
N ALA A 38 0.38 -0.50 14.97
CA ALA A 38 1.76 -0.29 15.39
C ALA A 38 2.52 -1.62 15.39
N GLY A 39 3.79 -1.57 14.99
CA GLY A 39 4.63 -2.75 14.81
C GLY A 39 4.58 -3.35 13.41
N TYR A 40 3.67 -2.94 12.53
CA TYR A 40 3.65 -3.40 11.14
C TYR A 40 4.94 -3.02 10.41
N LEU A 41 5.52 -3.99 9.71
CA LEU A 41 6.72 -3.83 8.91
C LEU A 41 6.32 -3.52 7.46
N THR A 42 6.54 -2.28 7.03
CA THR A 42 6.35 -1.86 5.64
C THR A 42 7.70 -1.66 4.97
N ASN A 43 7.77 -2.02 3.69
CA ASN A 43 8.94 -1.79 2.84
C ASN A 43 8.67 -0.73 1.77
N PHE A 44 7.48 -0.11 1.77
CA PHE A 44 7.01 0.81 0.73
C PHE A 44 7.17 0.19 -0.67
N ALA A 45 6.81 -1.08 -0.82
CA ALA A 45 7.03 -1.87 -2.04
C ALA A 45 6.45 -1.17 -3.27
N SER A 46 5.29 -0.52 -3.12
CA SER A 46 4.64 0.25 -4.17
C SER A 46 5.51 1.38 -4.75
N ILE A 47 6.31 2.08 -3.92
CA ILE A 47 7.26 3.10 -4.42
C ILE A 47 8.45 2.43 -5.11
N ARG A 48 8.91 1.27 -4.62
CA ARG A 48 10.07 0.57 -5.23
C ARG A 48 9.77 -0.05 -6.58
N GLY A 49 8.58 -0.59 -6.77
CA GLY A 49 8.15 -1.11 -8.07
C GLY A 49 8.30 -0.04 -9.16
N LEU A 50 7.96 1.22 -8.85
CA LEU A 50 8.16 2.34 -9.77
C LEU A 50 9.63 2.56 -10.13
N ARG A 51 10.58 2.33 -9.22
CA ARG A 51 12.02 2.49 -9.49
C ARG A 51 12.52 1.52 -10.56
N VAL A 52 12.03 0.27 -10.55
CA VAL A 52 12.49 -0.79 -11.46
C VAL A 52 12.02 -0.53 -12.89
N TRP A 53 10.81 0.01 -13.05
CA TRP A 53 10.20 0.18 -14.36
C TRP A 53 10.31 1.62 -14.90
N LEU A 54 10.35 2.63 -14.03
CA LEU A 54 10.14 4.04 -14.39
C LEU A 54 10.94 4.98 -13.46
N VAL A 55 12.28 4.98 -13.57
CA VAL A 55 13.21 5.78 -12.73
C VAL A 55 12.84 7.28 -12.67
N LEU A 56 12.44 7.89 -13.79
CA LEU A 56 12.05 9.31 -13.83
C LEU A 56 10.76 9.58 -13.03
N ILE A 57 9.82 8.64 -13.06
CA ILE A 57 8.56 8.73 -12.32
C ILE A 57 8.84 8.50 -10.83
N TYR A 58 9.68 7.53 -10.48
CA TYR A 58 10.17 7.34 -9.12
C TYR A 58 10.81 8.61 -8.55
N ALA A 59 11.69 9.28 -9.29
CA ALA A 59 12.34 10.51 -8.83
C ALA A 59 11.34 11.67 -8.55
N LEU A 60 10.20 11.70 -9.24
CA LEU A 60 9.14 12.70 -9.04
C LEU A 60 8.22 12.41 -7.84
N LEU A 61 8.29 11.19 -7.30
CA LEU A 61 7.33 10.62 -6.35
C LEU A 61 7.98 10.19 -5.04
N VAL A 62 9.28 9.89 -5.06
CA VAL A 62 10.06 9.57 -3.87
C VAL A 62 9.95 10.71 -2.84
N GLY A 63 9.65 10.36 -1.60
CA GLY A 63 9.40 11.32 -0.52
C GLY A 63 7.95 11.76 -0.36
N TYR A 64 7.03 11.35 -1.24
CA TYR A 64 5.59 11.54 -1.10
C TYR A 64 4.89 10.20 -0.92
N GLY A 65 3.79 10.15 -0.15
CA GLY A 65 2.94 8.97 -0.12
C GLY A 65 3.41 7.85 0.79
N ASN A 66 4.35 8.10 1.72
CA ASN A 66 4.87 7.03 2.59
C ASN A 66 3.74 6.40 3.44
N ALA A 67 2.84 7.22 4.00
CA ALA A 67 1.74 6.70 4.81
C ALA A 67 0.74 5.93 3.94
N SER A 68 0.43 6.47 2.77
CA SER A 68 -0.43 5.84 1.76
C SER A 68 0.12 4.49 1.29
N CYS A 69 1.44 4.37 1.12
CA CYS A 69 2.08 3.11 0.75
C CYS A 69 2.08 2.11 1.90
N ALA A 70 2.26 2.54 3.15
CA ALA A 70 2.13 1.65 4.31
C ALA A 70 0.71 1.05 4.40
N VAL A 71 -0.33 1.87 4.20
CA VAL A 71 -1.73 1.41 4.16
C VAL A 71 -1.94 0.42 3.00
N HIS A 72 -1.41 0.73 1.81
CA HIS A 72 -1.52 -0.16 0.65
C HIS A 72 -0.83 -1.50 0.88
N ASP A 73 0.41 -1.50 1.37
CA ASP A 73 1.18 -2.71 1.69
C ASP A 73 0.41 -3.58 2.72
N TRP A 74 -0.15 -2.96 3.77
CA TRP A 74 -0.93 -3.67 4.78
C TRP A 74 -2.21 -4.29 4.21
N LEU A 75 -3.01 -3.51 3.45
CA LEU A 75 -4.22 -4.02 2.81
C LEU A 75 -3.93 -5.16 1.84
N TYR A 76 -2.80 -5.09 1.15
CA TYR A 76 -2.34 -6.12 0.23
C TYR A 76 -1.92 -7.39 0.98
N ASP A 77 -1.17 -7.26 2.08
CA ASP A 77 -0.71 -8.37 2.92
C ASP A 77 -1.87 -9.10 3.61
N GLN A 78 -2.86 -8.35 4.12
CA GLN A 78 -4.03 -8.93 4.76
C GLN A 78 -4.99 -9.59 3.77
N GLY A 79 -4.90 -9.30 2.47
CA GLY A 79 -5.77 -9.88 1.44
C GLY A 79 -7.26 -9.56 1.60
N LEU A 80 -7.60 -8.54 2.41
CA LEU A 80 -8.99 -8.18 2.76
C LEU A 80 -9.76 -7.57 1.58
N LEU A 81 -9.04 -6.97 0.65
CA LEU A 81 -9.59 -6.26 -0.50
C LEU A 81 -9.02 -6.82 -1.80
N THR A 82 -9.80 -6.71 -2.87
CA THR A 82 -9.26 -7.02 -4.20
C THR A 82 -8.17 -6.02 -4.54
N ARG A 83 -7.20 -6.46 -5.35
CA ARG A 83 -6.10 -5.59 -5.81
C ARG A 83 -6.59 -4.23 -6.35
N ARG A 84 -7.71 -4.20 -7.09
CA ARG A 84 -8.29 -2.95 -7.59
C ARG A 84 -8.73 -2.02 -6.46
N GLN A 85 -9.39 -2.55 -5.45
CA GLN A 85 -9.80 -1.77 -4.28
C GLN A 85 -8.59 -1.27 -3.50
N CYS A 86 -7.53 -2.08 -3.35
CA CYS A 86 -6.28 -1.61 -2.75
C CYS A 86 -5.68 -0.43 -3.54
N ASP A 87 -5.60 -0.56 -4.87
CA ASP A 87 -5.08 0.50 -5.76
C ASP A 87 -5.93 1.79 -5.61
N ASP A 88 -7.25 1.67 -5.56
CA ASP A 88 -8.18 2.81 -5.42
C ASP A 88 -8.09 3.48 -4.03
N VAL A 89 -7.86 2.69 -2.96
CA VAL A 89 -7.52 3.23 -1.63
C VAL A 89 -6.20 3.98 -1.66
N LEU A 90 -5.17 3.43 -2.30
CA LEU A 90 -3.87 4.11 -2.44
C LEU A 90 -4.02 5.47 -3.11
N TYR A 91 -4.79 5.55 -4.21
CA TYR A 91 -5.05 6.82 -4.88
C TYR A 91 -5.70 7.83 -3.93
N ARG A 92 -6.72 7.41 -3.18
CA ARG A 92 -7.44 8.29 -2.25
C ARG A 92 -6.59 8.69 -1.05
N ALA A 93 -5.77 7.79 -0.52
CA ALA A 93 -4.80 8.08 0.53
C ALA A 93 -3.74 9.10 0.06
N LEU A 94 -3.22 8.96 -1.16
CA LEU A 94 -2.28 9.93 -1.73
C LEU A 94 -2.92 11.33 -1.86
N ARG A 95 -4.19 11.37 -2.28
CA ARG A 95 -4.95 12.62 -2.34
C ARG A 95 -5.16 13.24 -0.97
N ALA A 96 -5.31 12.42 0.07
CA ALA A 96 -5.43 12.84 1.46
C ALA A 96 -4.13 13.46 2.00
N GLU A 97 -2.96 12.93 1.62
CA GLU A 97 -1.65 13.52 1.93
C GLU A 97 -1.37 14.84 1.18
N GLY A 98 -2.27 15.28 0.30
CA GLY A 98 -2.08 16.48 -0.51
C GLY A 98 -1.27 16.26 -1.78
N VAL A 99 -0.97 15.01 -2.14
CA VAL A 99 -0.26 14.70 -3.40
C VAL A 99 -1.12 15.14 -4.58
N ALA A 100 -0.54 15.91 -5.50
CA ALA A 100 -1.23 16.42 -6.69
C ALA A 100 -1.92 15.31 -7.49
N ARG A 101 -3.11 15.58 -8.07
CA ARG A 101 -3.94 14.56 -8.75
C ARG A 101 -3.18 13.76 -9.80
N TRP A 102 -2.35 14.43 -10.59
CA TRP A 102 -1.55 13.79 -11.64
C TRP A 102 -0.46 12.89 -11.05
N ARG A 103 0.16 13.27 -9.93
CA ARG A 103 1.14 12.43 -9.20
C ARG A 103 0.47 11.19 -8.59
N ALA A 104 -0.67 11.37 -7.95
CA ALA A 104 -1.45 10.26 -7.40
C ALA A 104 -1.89 9.28 -8.49
N TRP A 105 -2.24 9.80 -9.68
CA TRP A 105 -2.59 8.97 -10.83
C TRP A 105 -1.38 8.16 -11.35
N LEU A 106 -0.18 8.74 -11.37
CA LEU A 106 1.04 8.00 -11.74
C LEU A 106 1.33 6.85 -10.77
N PHE A 107 1.14 7.07 -9.47
CA PHE A 107 1.23 6.01 -8.46
C PHE A 107 0.25 4.87 -8.74
N TRP A 108 -1.03 5.22 -8.92
CA TRP A 108 -2.10 4.26 -9.21
C TRP A 108 -1.82 3.47 -10.50
N ALA A 109 -1.40 4.15 -11.56
CA ALA A 109 -1.04 3.50 -12.82
C ALA A 109 0.15 2.55 -12.65
N GLY A 110 1.15 2.94 -11.86
CA GLY A 110 2.32 2.12 -11.53
C GLY A 110 1.96 0.80 -10.86
N VAL A 111 1.17 0.84 -9.79
CA VAL A 111 0.74 -0.39 -9.08
C VAL A 111 -0.19 -1.25 -9.95
N ARG A 112 -0.98 -0.64 -10.83
CA ARG A 112 -1.87 -1.33 -11.76
C ARG A 112 -1.11 -2.08 -12.85
N LEU A 113 -0.05 -1.50 -13.36
CA LEU A 113 0.80 -2.12 -14.38
C LEU A 113 1.79 -3.12 -13.76
N GLY A 114 2.42 -2.78 -12.64
CA GLY A 114 3.49 -3.56 -12.00
C GLY A 114 3.00 -4.78 -11.20
N GLY A 115 1.81 -4.75 -10.59
CA GLY A 115 1.33 -5.85 -9.76
C GLY A 115 0.90 -7.11 -10.52
N LYS A 116 1.00 -7.15 -11.86
CA LYS A 116 0.80 -8.40 -12.64
C LYS A 116 1.90 -9.44 -12.36
N SER A 117 3.08 -9.01 -11.89
CA SER A 117 4.23 -9.91 -11.70
C SER A 117 4.30 -10.58 -10.32
N HIS A 118 3.39 -10.29 -9.39
CA HIS A 118 3.49 -10.75 -7.99
C HIS A 118 2.19 -11.35 -7.42
N TYR A 119 1.34 -11.94 -8.27
CA TYR A 119 0.12 -12.66 -7.87
C TYR A 119 0.09 -14.10 -8.43
N ASN A 120 1.20 -14.83 -8.28
CA ASN A 120 1.27 -16.27 -8.61
C ASN A 120 1.82 -17.09 -7.44
N THR A 121 1.31 -16.87 -6.23
CA THR A 121 1.43 -17.89 -5.17
C THR A 121 0.14 -17.91 -4.37
N THR A 122 -0.84 -18.62 -4.93
CA THR A 122 -1.79 -19.37 -4.10
C THR A 122 -0.94 -20.34 -3.26
N PRO A 123 -0.90 -20.25 -1.93
CA PRO A 123 -0.31 -21.31 -1.13
C PRO A 123 -1.13 -22.58 -1.33
N ALA A 124 -0.42 -23.69 -1.52
CA ALA A 124 -1.01 -25.01 -1.70
C ALA A 124 -1.94 -25.40 -0.54
N SER A 125 -3.00 -26.13 -0.90
CA SER A 125 -4.06 -26.67 -0.05
C SER A 125 -3.59 -27.45 1.18
N PRO A 126 -4.46 -27.57 2.20
CA PRO A 126 -4.83 -28.86 2.78
C PRO A 126 -6.32 -29.08 2.44
N GLY A 127 -6.70 -30.07 1.63
CA GLY A 127 -6.63 -31.46 2.03
C GLY A 127 -7.78 -31.79 2.98
N PHE A 128 -8.99 -32.03 2.46
CA PHE A 128 -9.96 -32.92 3.09
C PHE A 128 -10.78 -33.61 2.00
N SER A 129 -10.49 -34.90 1.83
CA SER A 129 -11.22 -35.84 0.98
C SER A 129 -12.61 -36.09 1.57
N SER A 130 -13.66 -35.89 0.78
CA SER A 130 -14.95 -36.53 1.02
C SER A 130 -15.08 -37.74 0.11
N SER A 131 -14.85 -38.92 0.69
CA SER A 131 -15.23 -40.21 0.11
C SER A 131 -15.62 -41.15 1.24
N GLY A 132 -16.89 -41.54 1.31
CA GLY A 132 -17.45 -42.47 2.29
C GLY A 132 -18.84 -42.08 2.69
#